data_AF-A0A5C0DYB4-F1
#
_entry.id   AF-A0A5C0DYB4-F1
#
_cell.length_a   1.000
_cell.length_b   1.000
_cell.length_c   1.000
_cell.angle_alpha   90.00
_cell.angle_beta   90.00
_cell.angle_gamma   90.00
#
_symmetry.space_group_name_H-M   'P 1'
#
loop_
_entity.id
_entity.type
_entity.pdbx_description
1 polymer ?
#
loop_
_entity_poly.entity_id
_entity_poly.type
_entity_poly.pdbx_seq_one_letter_code
_entity_poly.pdbx_strand_id
1 'polypeptide(L)'
;MRFPWASYEVIKYAFSVYANLKNKDNEKLKCLFYIALASIVITKNLFYFGVMNQVTQEYTLKKQDFYTKQFSHPHPLVRIFNIIDYFRDNIKDDFPTMEIDSQELFNNVLGISNLYFDNLIPNQNAMQLFVQDIKDNIDEIYRYNQELYDFAIKDKSIKKLLKKRRIKF
;
A
#
# COMPACT_ATOMS: atom_id res chain seq x y z
N MET A 1 -10.59 0.19 13.34
CA MET A 1 -9.84 -0.26 12.14
C MET A 1 -10.66 0.09 10.89
N ARG A 2 -10.48 1.30 10.30
CA ARG A 2 -11.30 1.82 9.16
C ARG A 2 -10.52 1.95 7.83
N PHE A 3 -9.24 1.56 7.79
CA PHE A 3 -8.34 1.86 6.67
C PHE A 3 -8.47 0.99 5.40
N PRO A 4 -8.82 -0.31 5.44
CA PRO A 4 -8.89 -1.13 4.21
C PRO A 4 -9.98 -0.65 3.24
N TRP A 5 -11.06 -0.10 3.77
CA TRP A 5 -12.19 0.37 2.96
C TRP A 5 -11.81 1.56 2.07
N ALA A 6 -10.89 2.41 2.52
CA ALA A 6 -10.43 3.56 1.75
C ALA A 6 -9.62 3.16 0.51
N SER A 7 -8.82 2.09 0.58
CA SER A 7 -8.10 1.58 -0.60
C SER A 7 -9.04 1.00 -1.65
N TYR A 8 -10.19 0.44 -1.26
CA TYR A 8 -11.20 -0.03 -2.21
C TYR A 8 -11.91 1.12 -2.92
N GLU A 9 -12.18 2.24 -2.22
CA GLU A 9 -12.72 3.45 -2.88
C GLU A 9 -11.76 4.02 -3.94
N VAL A 10 -10.44 3.89 -3.72
CA VAL A 10 -9.43 4.27 -4.72
C VAL A 10 -9.48 3.36 -5.96
N ILE A 11 -9.74 2.06 -5.79
CA ILE A 11 -9.98 1.13 -6.92
C ILE A 11 -11.23 1.54 -7.71
N LYS A 12 -12.34 1.82 -7.02
CA LYS A 12 -13.57 2.30 -7.66
C LYS A 12 -13.34 3.58 -8.45
N TYR A 13 -12.58 4.52 -7.87
CA TYR A 13 -12.24 5.76 -8.55
C TYR A 13 -11.41 5.49 -9.82
N ALA A 14 -10.36 4.68 -9.74
CA ALA A 14 -9.56 4.27 -10.89
C ALA A 14 -10.42 3.64 -12.00
N PHE A 15 -11.34 2.75 -11.62
CA PHE A 15 -12.28 2.14 -12.56
C PHE A 15 -13.27 3.16 -13.15
N SER A 16 -13.74 4.13 -12.38
CA SER A 16 -14.60 5.20 -12.91
C SER A 16 -13.87 6.09 -13.92
N VAL A 17 -12.58 6.35 -13.71
CA VAL A 17 -11.74 7.07 -14.68
C VAL A 17 -11.61 6.24 -15.95
N TYR A 18 -11.31 4.94 -15.82
CA TYR A 18 -11.26 4.01 -16.94
C TYR A 18 -12.56 3.96 -17.74
N ALA A 19 -13.71 3.91 -17.06
CA ALA A 19 -15.02 3.85 -17.68
C ALA A 19 -15.31 5.06 -18.60
N ASN A 20 -14.66 6.20 -18.34
CA ASN A 20 -14.79 7.42 -19.12
C ASN A 20 -13.74 7.57 -20.25
N LEU A 21 -12.78 6.65 -20.37
CA LEU A 21 -11.80 6.68 -21.46
C LEU A 21 -12.45 6.28 -22.80
N LYS A 22 -12.09 6.98 -23.88
CA LYS A 22 -12.56 6.66 -25.25
C LYS A 22 -11.99 5.33 -25.76
N ASN A 23 -10.70 5.09 -25.52
CA ASN A 23 -9.99 3.89 -25.99
C ASN A 23 -9.64 3.00 -24.82
N LYS A 24 -10.49 2.00 -24.55
CA LYS A 24 -10.38 1.08 -23.41
C LYS A 24 -9.64 -0.19 -23.80
N ASP A 25 -8.66 -0.56 -23.00
CA ASP A 25 -7.98 -1.86 -23.03
C ASP A 25 -7.56 -2.26 -21.61
N ASN A 26 -7.15 -3.51 -21.41
CA ASN A 26 -6.79 -4.02 -20.08
C ASN A 26 -5.50 -3.40 -19.55
N GLU A 27 -4.55 -3.08 -20.42
CA GLU A 27 -3.25 -2.53 -20.04
C GLU A 27 -3.40 -1.10 -19.47
N LYS A 28 -4.28 -0.29 -20.06
CA LYS A 28 -4.64 1.02 -19.49
C LYS A 28 -5.31 0.91 -18.12
N LEU A 29 -6.16 -0.10 -17.93
CA LEU A 29 -6.79 -0.32 -16.63
C LEU A 29 -5.74 -0.75 -15.58
N LYS A 30 -4.79 -1.63 -15.95
CA LYS A 30 -3.63 -1.97 -15.10
C LYS A 30 -2.81 -0.74 -14.74
N CYS A 31 -2.47 0.10 -15.72
CA CYS A 31 -1.74 1.35 -15.47
C CYS A 31 -2.49 2.27 -14.49
N LEU A 32 -3.82 2.39 -14.64
CA LEU A 32 -4.63 3.17 -13.70
C LEU A 32 -4.60 2.58 -12.29
N PHE A 33 -4.60 1.25 -12.14
CA PHE A 33 -4.41 0.61 -10.84
C PHE A 33 -3.03 0.84 -10.25
N TYR A 34 -1.96 0.83 -11.05
CA TYR A 34 -0.60 1.14 -10.59
C TYR A 34 -0.50 2.58 -10.08
N ILE A 35 -1.06 3.54 -10.82
CA ILE A 35 -1.13 4.95 -10.41
C ILE A 35 -1.96 5.11 -9.14
N ALA A 36 -3.10 4.43 -9.08
CA ALA A 36 -4.00 4.49 -7.94
C ALA A 36 -3.33 3.96 -6.66
N LEU A 37 -2.67 2.81 -6.72
CA LEU A 37 -1.91 2.28 -5.58
C LEU A 37 -0.71 3.17 -5.22
N ALA A 38 0.03 3.67 -6.22
CA ALA A 38 1.12 4.61 -6.01
C ALA A 38 0.66 5.88 -5.27
N SER A 39 -0.53 6.41 -5.58
CA SER A 39 -1.08 7.57 -4.86
C SER A 39 -1.23 7.31 -3.36
N ILE A 40 -1.62 6.09 -2.98
CA ILE A 40 -1.75 5.68 -1.57
C ILE A 40 -0.36 5.56 -0.93
N VAL A 41 0.59 4.91 -1.62
CA VAL A 41 1.97 4.74 -1.15
C VAL A 41 2.66 6.08 -0.97
N ILE A 42 2.57 6.98 -1.95
CA ILE A 42 3.08 8.36 -1.88
C ILE A 42 2.52 9.07 -0.66
N THR A 43 1.19 9.03 -0.48
CA THR A 43 0.53 9.69 0.66
C THR A 43 1.09 9.16 1.98
N LYS A 44 1.27 7.84 2.12
CA LYS A 44 1.85 7.25 3.34
C LYS A 44 3.31 7.62 3.53
N ASN A 45 4.09 7.63 2.46
CA ASN A 45 5.50 7.98 2.50
C ASN A 45 5.72 9.46 2.85
N LEU A 46 4.82 10.37 2.45
CA LEU A 46 4.86 11.77 2.89
C LEU A 46 4.77 11.91 4.42
N PHE A 47 3.91 11.12 5.07
CA PHE A 47 3.85 11.08 6.54
C PHE A 47 5.06 10.38 7.15
N TYR A 48 5.47 9.25 6.57
CA TYR A 48 6.61 8.47 7.05
C TYR A 48 7.91 9.29 7.05
N PHE A 49 8.15 10.04 5.99
CA PHE A 49 9.31 10.89 5.82
C PHE A 49 9.19 12.26 6.47
N GLY A 50 8.07 12.56 7.15
CA GLY A 50 7.88 13.83 7.82
C GLY A 50 7.88 15.05 6.90
N VAL A 51 7.60 14.85 5.60
CA VAL A 51 7.54 15.91 4.59
C VAL A 51 6.27 16.75 4.74
N MET A 52 5.22 16.16 5.33
CA MET A 52 3.99 16.86 5.67
C MET A 52 4.23 17.95 6.73
N ASN A 53 3.70 19.15 6.50
CA ASN A 53 3.69 20.29 7.43
C ASN A 53 5.06 20.95 7.69
N GLN A 54 6.01 20.85 6.76
CA GLN A 54 7.23 21.66 6.83
C GLN A 54 6.93 23.10 6.42
N VAL A 55 7.43 24.06 7.20
CA VAL A 55 7.28 25.51 6.96
C VAL A 55 8.47 26.07 6.15
N THR A 56 9.48 25.23 5.90
CA THR A 56 10.70 25.60 5.17
C THR A 56 10.47 25.63 3.67
N GLN A 57 11.22 26.47 2.95
CA GLN A 57 11.18 26.53 1.48
C GLN A 57 11.74 25.26 0.82
N GLU A 58 12.65 24.58 1.51
CA GLU A 58 13.25 23.32 1.07
C GLU A 58 12.76 22.19 1.97
N TYR A 59 12.07 21.21 1.37
CA TYR A 59 11.62 20.02 2.07
C TYR A 59 12.83 19.13 2.40
N THR A 60 12.85 18.56 3.60
CA THR A 60 13.90 17.61 4.03
C THR A 60 13.30 16.32 4.56
N LEU A 61 14.00 15.21 4.38
CA LEU A 61 13.57 13.92 4.95
C LEU A 61 13.83 13.88 6.46
N LYS A 62 12.75 13.68 7.22
CA LYS A 62 12.80 13.38 8.65
C LYS A 62 11.97 12.13 8.91
N LYS A 63 12.58 10.96 8.69
CA LYS A 63 11.91 9.67 8.83
C LYS A 63 11.47 9.41 10.27
N GLN A 64 10.35 8.72 10.41
CA GLN A 64 9.89 8.18 11.68
C GLN A 64 10.70 6.93 12.04
N ASP A 65 11.01 6.76 13.32
CA ASP A 65 11.61 5.52 13.82
C ASP A 65 10.62 4.36 13.70
N PHE A 66 11.13 3.19 13.36
CA PHE A 66 10.31 2.00 13.17
C PHE A 66 9.72 1.51 14.51
N TYR A 67 8.46 1.07 14.48
CA TYR A 67 7.79 0.42 15.60
C TYR A 67 6.69 -0.52 15.11
N THR A 68 6.27 -1.47 15.93
CA THR A 68 5.09 -2.31 15.62
C THR A 68 3.87 -1.93 16.46
N LYS A 69 4.06 -1.77 17.78
CA LYS A 69 2.96 -1.62 18.76
C LYS A 69 2.97 -0.34 19.60
N GLN A 70 3.90 0.57 19.36
CA GLN A 70 4.14 1.72 20.26
C GLN A 70 2.99 2.72 20.32
N PHE A 71 2.21 2.87 19.24
CA PHE A 71 1.13 3.84 19.15
C PHE A 71 -0.20 3.15 18.83
N SER A 72 -1.28 3.94 18.76
CA SER A 72 -2.65 3.47 18.46
C SER A 72 -2.80 2.82 17.07
N HIS A 73 -1.83 3.02 16.18
CA HIS A 73 -1.77 2.44 14.84
C HIS A 73 -0.35 1.89 14.61
N PRO A 74 -0.20 0.80 13.83
CA PRO A 74 1.13 0.30 13.49
C PRO A 74 1.86 1.28 12.57
N HIS A 75 3.19 1.13 12.50
CA HIS A 75 4.06 2.02 11.73
C HIS A 75 3.67 2.09 10.25
N PRO A 76 3.87 3.24 9.56
CA PRO A 76 3.53 3.40 8.16
C PRO A 76 4.03 2.29 7.24
N LEU A 77 5.25 1.79 7.44
CA LEU A 77 5.80 0.67 6.66
C LEU A 77 4.93 -0.59 6.76
N VAL A 78 4.57 -1.03 7.97
CA VAL A 78 3.65 -2.17 8.18
C VAL A 78 2.33 -1.96 7.44
N ARG A 79 1.80 -0.74 7.51
CA ARG A 79 0.51 -0.40 6.90
C ARG A 79 0.56 -0.41 5.38
N ILE A 80 1.67 0.01 4.77
CA ILE A 80 1.82 0.02 3.32
C ILE A 80 1.76 -1.41 2.77
N PHE A 81 2.45 -2.37 3.41
CA PHE A 81 2.35 -3.78 3.02
C PHE A 81 0.91 -4.29 3.04
N ASN A 82 0.22 -4.08 4.16
CA ASN A 82 -1.16 -4.55 4.32
C ASN A 82 -2.11 -3.88 3.31
N ILE A 83 -1.84 -2.63 2.92
CA ILE A 83 -2.61 -1.94 1.87
C ILE A 83 -2.32 -2.52 0.49
N ILE A 84 -1.05 -2.77 0.15
CA ILE A 84 -0.66 -3.34 -1.16
C ILE A 84 -1.31 -4.72 -1.33
N ASP A 85 -1.20 -5.58 -0.33
CA ASP A 85 -1.80 -6.93 -0.36
C ASP A 85 -3.31 -6.85 -0.52
N TYR A 86 -3.98 -6.05 0.32
CA TYR A 86 -5.42 -5.86 0.24
C TYR A 86 -5.86 -5.28 -1.12
N PHE A 87 -5.12 -4.29 -1.65
CA PHE A 87 -5.42 -3.67 -2.94
C PHE A 87 -5.33 -4.70 -4.08
N ARG A 88 -4.27 -5.52 -4.08
CA ARG A 88 -4.09 -6.59 -5.05
C ARG A 88 -5.19 -7.63 -4.97
N ASP A 89 -5.56 -8.08 -3.77
CA ASP A 89 -6.60 -9.08 -3.57
C ASP A 89 -7.96 -8.59 -4.12
N ASN A 90 -8.31 -7.32 -3.90
CA ASN A 90 -9.54 -6.76 -4.47
C ASN A 90 -9.52 -6.71 -5.99
N ILE A 91 -8.39 -6.35 -6.61
CA ILE A 91 -8.30 -6.37 -8.08
C ILE A 91 -8.48 -7.80 -8.60
N LYS A 92 -7.86 -8.78 -7.94
CA LYS A 92 -7.99 -10.18 -8.33
C LYS A 92 -9.44 -10.69 -8.21
N ASP A 93 -10.16 -10.28 -7.17
CA ASP A 93 -11.55 -10.66 -6.95
C ASP A 93 -12.50 -9.99 -7.96
N ASP A 94 -12.34 -8.70 -8.22
CA ASP A 94 -13.24 -7.92 -9.10
C ASP A 94 -12.89 -8.05 -10.59
N PHE A 95 -11.62 -8.34 -10.92
CA PHE A 95 -11.09 -8.44 -12.28
C PHE A 95 -10.29 -9.74 -12.47
N PRO A 96 -10.93 -10.93 -12.39
CA PRO A 96 -10.24 -12.22 -12.34
C PRO A 96 -9.45 -12.58 -13.60
N THR A 97 -9.74 -11.94 -14.74
CA THR A 97 -8.98 -12.11 -15.99
C THR A 97 -7.78 -11.18 -16.11
N MET A 98 -7.62 -10.25 -15.15
CA MET A 98 -6.49 -9.34 -15.11
C MET A 98 -5.34 -9.98 -14.33
N GLU A 99 -4.35 -10.46 -15.07
CA GLU A 99 -3.11 -10.93 -14.45
C GLU A 99 -2.28 -9.72 -14.01
N ILE A 100 -2.16 -9.55 -12.70
CA ILE A 100 -1.23 -8.60 -12.08
C ILE A 100 -0.21 -9.41 -11.29
N ASP A 101 1.00 -9.47 -11.82
CA ASP A 101 2.13 -10.02 -11.09
C ASP A 101 2.51 -9.11 -9.91
N SER A 102 2.94 -9.72 -8.80
CA SER A 102 3.24 -8.96 -7.57
C SER A 102 4.51 -8.13 -7.72
N GLN A 103 5.51 -8.66 -8.42
CA GLN A 103 6.76 -7.95 -8.66
C GLN A 103 6.53 -6.82 -9.66
N GLU A 104 5.75 -7.05 -10.71
CA GLU A 104 5.32 -6.02 -11.66
C GLU A 104 4.58 -4.88 -10.94
N LEU A 105 3.57 -5.20 -10.11
CA LEU A 105 2.81 -4.23 -9.33
C LEU A 105 3.74 -3.39 -8.45
N PHE A 106 4.63 -4.05 -7.71
CA PHE A 106 5.55 -3.39 -6.79
C PHE A 106 6.52 -2.47 -7.53
N ASN A 107 7.13 -2.94 -8.62
CA ASN A 107 8.07 -2.17 -9.42
C ASN A 107 7.42 -0.91 -10.01
N ASN A 108 6.21 -1.04 -10.58
CA ASN A 108 5.51 0.10 -11.17
C ASN A 108 5.08 1.12 -10.09
N VAL A 109 4.57 0.64 -8.96
CA VAL A 109 4.16 1.49 -7.83
C VAL A 109 5.34 2.25 -7.23
N LEU A 110 6.47 1.57 -7.02
CA LEU A 110 7.70 2.22 -6.55
C LEU A 110 8.28 3.16 -7.59
N GLY A 111 8.25 2.81 -8.87
CA GLY A 111 8.71 3.67 -9.97
C GLY A 111 7.93 4.99 -10.03
N ILE A 112 6.60 4.93 -9.98
CA ILE A 112 5.74 6.13 -9.93
C ILE A 112 6.02 6.95 -8.66
N SER A 113 6.17 6.27 -7.52
CA SER A 113 6.50 6.95 -6.25
C SER A 113 7.85 7.65 -6.32
N ASN A 114 8.84 7.03 -6.97
CA ASN A 114 10.18 7.60 -7.16
C ASN A 114 10.12 8.88 -8.00
N LEU A 115 9.39 8.85 -9.12
CA LEU A 115 9.19 10.04 -9.97
C LEU A 115 8.57 11.21 -9.18
N TYR A 116 7.65 10.93 -8.25
CA TYR A 116 7.06 11.96 -7.41
C TYR A 116 8.07 12.53 -6.41
N PHE A 117 8.80 11.69 -5.67
CA PHE A 117 9.74 12.15 -4.65
C PHE A 117 11.00 12.80 -5.24
N ASP A 118 11.48 12.34 -6.39
CA ASP A 118 12.61 12.97 -7.09
C ASP A 118 12.29 14.40 -7.54
N ASN A 119 11.01 14.68 -7.84
CA ASN A 119 10.53 16.03 -8.12
C ASN A 119 10.37 16.87 -6.85
N LEU A 120 9.79 16.28 -5.79
CA LEU A 120 9.45 17.01 -4.55
C LEU A 120 10.68 17.36 -3.71
N ILE A 121 11.63 16.44 -3.59
CA ILE A 121 12.83 16.54 -2.75
C ILE A 121 14.04 16.02 -3.54
N PRO A 122 14.47 16.77 -4.57
CA PRO A 122 15.58 16.34 -5.40
C PRO A 122 16.83 16.09 -4.55
N ASN A 123 17.60 15.06 -4.89
CA ASN A 123 18.86 14.66 -4.27
C ASN A 123 18.78 13.99 -2.88
N GLN A 124 17.60 13.66 -2.37
CA GLN A 124 17.46 13.00 -1.06
C GLN A 124 17.17 11.49 -1.14
N ASN A 125 17.03 10.92 -2.35
CA ASN A 125 16.89 9.47 -2.61
C ASN A 125 15.83 8.77 -1.73
N ALA A 126 14.65 9.40 -1.57
CA ALA A 126 13.62 8.95 -0.64
C ALA A 126 13.20 7.49 -0.86
N MET A 127 13.04 7.07 -2.12
CA MET A 127 12.64 5.68 -2.40
C MET A 127 13.73 4.66 -2.13
N GLN A 128 15.00 5.03 -2.26
CA GLN A 128 16.10 4.16 -1.87
C GLN A 128 16.09 3.94 -0.35
N LEU A 129 15.88 5.01 0.43
CA LEU A 129 15.73 4.92 1.89
C LEU A 129 14.52 4.06 2.27
N PHE A 130 13.37 4.26 1.61
CA PHE A 130 12.18 3.44 1.81
C PHE A 130 12.45 1.94 1.58
N VAL A 131 13.08 1.59 0.46
CA VAL A 131 13.41 0.19 0.13
C VAL A 131 14.41 -0.39 1.12
N GLN A 132 15.37 0.40 1.58
CA GLN A 132 16.33 -0.04 2.61
C GLN A 132 15.63 -0.30 3.95
N ASP A 133 14.79 0.63 4.42
CA ASP A 133 14.05 0.45 5.67
C ASP A 133 13.08 -0.75 5.59
N ILE A 134 12.51 -1.04 4.42
CA ILE A 134 11.75 -2.28 4.21
C ILE A 134 12.65 -3.48 4.45
N LYS A 135 13.82 -3.55 3.79
CA LYS A 135 14.73 -4.70 3.95
C LYS A 135 15.15 -4.90 5.40
N ASP A 136 15.44 -3.80 6.09
CA ASP A 136 15.94 -3.84 7.47
C ASP A 136 14.86 -4.30 8.47
N ASN A 137 13.56 -4.12 8.14
CA ASN A 137 12.45 -4.38 9.06
C ASN A 137 11.47 -5.46 8.59
N ILE A 138 11.72 -6.11 7.44
CA ILE A 138 10.74 -7.01 6.80
C ILE A 138 10.34 -8.18 7.71
N ASP A 139 11.29 -8.77 8.42
CA ASP A 139 11.04 -9.90 9.32
C ASP A 139 10.14 -9.50 10.49
N GLU A 140 10.36 -8.29 11.03
CA GLU A 140 9.53 -7.77 12.11
C GLU A 140 8.12 -7.40 11.62
N ILE A 141 8.00 -6.86 10.40
CA ILE A 141 6.70 -6.63 9.76
C ILE A 141 5.94 -7.95 9.61
N TYR A 142 6.58 -9.01 9.09
CA TYR A 142 5.93 -10.30 8.92
C TYR A 142 5.53 -10.94 10.24
N ARG A 143 6.42 -10.92 11.23
CA ARG A 143 6.12 -11.44 12.58
C ARG A 143 4.91 -10.73 13.18
N TYR A 144 4.85 -9.41 13.07
CA TYR A 144 3.72 -8.63 13.57
C TYR A 144 2.42 -8.92 12.82
N ASN A 145 2.47 -9.03 11.49
CA ASN A 145 1.30 -9.39 10.69
C ASN A 145 0.79 -10.81 11.02
N GLN A 146 1.68 -11.77 11.28
CA GLN A 146 1.30 -13.10 11.75
C GLN A 146 0.62 -13.05 13.12
N GLU A 147 1.14 -12.24 14.04
CA GLU A 147 0.50 -12.05 15.34
C GLU A 147 -0.91 -11.46 15.22
N LEU A 148 -1.10 -10.48 14.33
CA LEU A 148 -2.42 -9.91 14.04
C LEU A 148 -3.38 -10.97 13.47
N TYR A 149 -2.88 -11.84 12.58
CA TYR A 149 -3.64 -12.94 12.03
C TYR A 149 -4.05 -13.94 13.12
N ASP A 150 -3.10 -14.41 13.92
CA ASP A 150 -3.32 -15.38 15.01
C ASP A 150 -4.30 -14.84 16.06
N PHE A 151 -4.26 -13.53 16.31
CA PHE A 151 -5.24 -12.86 17.14
C PHE A 151 -6.62 -12.83 16.48
N ALA A 152 -6.71 -12.46 15.20
CA ALA A 152 -7.97 -12.33 14.47
C ALA A 152 -8.73 -13.67 14.33
N ILE A 153 -8.03 -14.80 14.09
CA ILE A 153 -8.67 -16.12 13.93
C ILE A 153 -9.25 -16.70 15.23
N LYS A 154 -8.92 -16.10 16.39
CA LYS A 154 -9.55 -16.45 17.68
C LYS A 154 -10.97 -15.90 17.79
N ASP A 155 -11.31 -14.85 17.03
CA ASP A 155 -12.66 -14.30 16.99
C ASP A 155 -13.65 -15.28 16.36
N LYS A 156 -14.76 -15.54 17.04
CA LYS A 156 -15.77 -16.53 16.61
C LYS A 156 -16.44 -16.15 15.29
N SER A 157 -16.67 -14.86 15.06
CA SER A 157 -17.34 -14.34 13.85
C SER A 157 -16.42 -14.48 12.64
N ILE A 158 -15.14 -14.11 12.80
CA ILE A 158 -14.11 -14.29 11.76
C ILE A 158 -13.94 -15.78 11.47
N LYS A 159 -13.79 -16.61 12.50
CA LYS A 159 -13.66 -18.07 12.34
C LYS A 159 -14.84 -18.68 11.57
N LYS A 160 -16.07 -18.25 11.86
CA LYS A 160 -17.28 -18.70 11.14
C LYS A 160 -17.27 -18.24 9.68
N LEU A 161 -16.82 -17.02 9.40
CA LEU A 161 -16.68 -16.48 8.05
C LEU A 161 -15.66 -17.28 7.22
N LEU A 162 -14.48 -17.55 7.77
CA LEU A 162 -13.43 -18.32 7.11
C LEU A 162 -13.89 -19.75 6.79
N LYS A 163 -14.54 -20.42 7.75
CA LYS A 163 -15.16 -21.73 7.52
C LYS A 163 -16.22 -21.71 6.41
N LYS A 164 -17.09 -20.69 6.38
CA LYS A 164 -18.11 -20.52 5.32
C LYS A 164 -17.46 -20.39 3.95
N ARG A 165 -16.30 -19.74 3.86
CA ARG A 165 -15.51 -19.56 2.63
C ARG A 165 -14.56 -20.73 2.30
N ARG A 166 -14.55 -21.81 3.12
CA ARG A 166 -13.65 -22.98 2.96
C ARG A 166 -12.16 -22.63 2.97
N ILE A 167 -11.78 -21.56 3.66
CA ILE A 167 -10.38 -21.15 3.85
C ILE A 167 -9.79 -22.00 4.98
N LYS A 168 -8.60 -22.57 4.76
CA LYS A 168 -7.83 -23.24 5.82
C LYS A 168 -7.05 -22.18 6.62
N PHE A 169 -7.09 -22.30 7.94
CA PHE A 169 -6.46 -21.39 8.89
C PHE A 169 -6.11 -22.16 10.16
#